data_AF-A0A442AMA9-F1
#
_entry.id   AF-A0A442AMA9-F1
#
_cell.length_a   1.000
_cell.length_b   1.000
_cell.length_c   1.000
_cell.angle_alpha   90.00
_cell.angle_beta   90.00
_cell.angle_gamma   90.00
#
_symmetry.space_group_name_H-M   'P 1'
#
loop_
_entity.id
_entity.type
_entity.pdbx_description
1 polymer ?
#
loop_
_entity_poly.entity_id
_entity_poly.type
_entity_poly.pdbx_seq_one_letter_code
_entity_poly.pdbx_strand_id
1 'polypeptide(L)'
;PEASVLIVGSGLTSADTVAELDRRGHRGRILAVSRHGLRSRGHPQVRGEPFGDFTATPATTALGLLEKIRSTLAVADAGGVNWQSVFDQLRLQGPVIWSALKEDQRTRLVRRLRAFWDVHRFRIA
;
A
#
# COMPACT_ATOMS: atom_id res chain seq x y z
N PRO A 1 6.98 -24.89 -20.66
CA PRO A 1 6.56 -23.48 -20.84
C PRO A 1 5.04 -23.26 -20.88
N GLU A 2 4.22 -24.24 -21.30
CA GLU A 2 2.78 -24.04 -21.55
C GLU A 2 1.84 -24.42 -20.39
N ALA A 3 2.36 -25.06 -19.33
CA ALA A 3 1.53 -25.51 -18.20
C ALA A 3 0.87 -24.31 -17.50
N SER A 4 -0.37 -24.47 -17.03
CA SER A 4 -1.00 -23.42 -16.22
C SER A 4 -0.39 -23.37 -14.82
N VAL A 5 -0.20 -22.15 -14.29
CA VAL A 5 0.36 -21.89 -12.97
C VAL A 5 -0.66 -21.16 -12.10
N LEU A 6 -0.91 -21.69 -10.90
CA LEU A 6 -1.67 -21.02 -9.85
C LEU A 6 -0.71 -20.42 -8.82
N ILE A 7 -0.85 -19.13 -8.54
CA ILE A 7 -0.13 -18.46 -7.45
C ILE A 7 -1.14 -18.09 -6.36
N VAL A 8 -0.88 -18.55 -5.14
CA VAL A 8 -1.69 -18.23 -3.96
C VAL A 8 -1.02 -17.08 -3.21
N GLY A 9 -1.67 -15.92 -3.23
CA GLY A 9 -1.13 -14.64 -2.79
C GLY A 9 -0.85 -13.71 -3.98
N SER A 10 -0.92 -12.41 -3.74
CA SER A 10 -0.71 -11.36 -4.75
C SER A 10 0.19 -10.22 -4.23
N GLY A 11 1.08 -10.56 -3.29
CA GLY A 11 2.11 -9.66 -2.76
C GLY A 11 3.38 -9.65 -3.62
N LEU A 12 4.44 -9.01 -3.11
CA LEU A 12 5.73 -8.86 -3.82
C LEU A 12 6.29 -10.19 -4.33
N THR A 13 6.31 -11.23 -3.51
CA THR A 13 6.81 -12.56 -3.92
C THR A 13 6.02 -13.15 -5.09
N SER A 14 4.71 -12.89 -5.18
CA SER A 14 3.92 -13.32 -6.34
C SER A 14 4.35 -12.56 -7.59
N ALA A 15 4.63 -11.26 -7.48
CA ALA A 15 5.13 -10.47 -8.61
C ALA A 15 6.52 -10.96 -9.06
N ASP A 16 7.43 -11.23 -8.13
CA ASP A 16 8.76 -11.78 -8.42
C ASP A 16 8.65 -13.15 -9.12
N THR A 17 7.71 -13.99 -8.68
CA THR A 17 7.45 -15.30 -9.30
C THR A 17 6.96 -15.15 -10.74
N VAL A 18 6.04 -14.20 -10.99
CA VAL A 18 5.55 -13.92 -12.35
C VAL A 18 6.66 -13.39 -13.24
N ALA A 19 7.47 -12.44 -12.75
CA ALA A 19 8.60 -11.89 -13.50
C ALA A 19 9.62 -12.98 -13.83
N GLU A 20 9.89 -13.91 -12.91
CA GLU A 20 10.80 -15.03 -13.16
C GLU A 20 10.24 -16.03 -14.17
N LEU A 21 8.92 -16.31 -14.13
CA LEU A 21 8.26 -17.15 -15.13
C LEU A 21 8.36 -16.54 -16.53
N ASP A 22 8.10 -15.24 -16.65
CA ASP A 22 8.22 -14.49 -17.89
C ASP A 22 9.67 -14.50 -18.42
N ARG A 23 10.64 -14.19 -17.55
CA ARG A 23 12.08 -14.24 -17.89
C ARG A 23 12.53 -15.62 -18.39
N ARG A 24 11.91 -16.70 -17.92
CA ARG A 24 12.16 -18.08 -18.38
C ARG A 24 11.36 -18.49 -19.61
N GLY A 25 10.60 -17.59 -20.22
CA GLY A 25 9.82 -17.84 -21.43
C GLY A 25 8.57 -18.69 -21.18
N HIS A 26 7.97 -18.61 -19.99
CA HIS A 26 6.69 -19.25 -19.72
C HIS A 26 5.57 -18.62 -20.56
N ARG A 27 4.72 -19.44 -21.18
CA ARG A 27 3.63 -19.04 -22.08
C ARG A 27 2.27 -19.56 -21.63
N GLY A 28 2.25 -20.46 -20.65
CA GLY A 28 1.05 -20.98 -20.03
C GLY A 28 0.28 -19.90 -19.25
N ARG A 29 -0.99 -20.18 -18.98
CA ARG A 29 -1.85 -19.28 -18.20
C ARG A 29 -1.32 -19.16 -16.77
N ILE A 30 -1.12 -17.93 -16.31
CA ILE A 30 -0.84 -17.63 -14.90
C ILE A 30 -2.10 -17.06 -14.24
N LEU A 31 -2.57 -17.70 -13.18
CA LEU A 31 -3.68 -17.22 -12.35
C LEU A 31 -3.17 -16.92 -10.94
N ALA A 32 -3.33 -15.68 -10.48
CA ALA A 32 -3.07 -15.30 -9.10
C ALA A 32 -4.39 -15.14 -8.33
N VAL A 33 -4.48 -15.74 -7.15
CA VAL A 33 -5.63 -15.63 -6.25
C VAL A 33 -5.20 -15.12 -4.90
N SER A 34 -5.95 -14.20 -4.30
CA SER A 34 -5.67 -13.70 -2.96
C SER A 34 -6.94 -13.38 -2.19
N ARG A 35 -6.83 -13.34 -0.86
CA ARG A 35 -7.96 -13.14 0.07
C ARG A 35 -8.83 -11.93 -0.26
N HIS A 36 -8.24 -10.87 -0.82
CA HIS A 36 -8.93 -9.62 -1.12
C HIS A 36 -8.84 -9.22 -2.60
N GLY A 37 -8.22 -10.03 -3.46
CA GLY A 37 -8.01 -9.72 -4.87
C GLY A 37 -7.16 -8.47 -5.14
N LEU A 38 -6.44 -7.96 -4.14
CA LEU A 38 -5.63 -6.73 -4.25
C LEU A 38 -4.21 -7.07 -4.72
N ARG A 39 -3.63 -6.22 -5.58
CA ARG A 39 -2.21 -6.27 -5.96
C ARG A 39 -1.49 -5.02 -5.50
N SER A 40 -0.20 -5.13 -5.22
CA SER A 40 0.69 -4.00 -4.99
C SER A 40 0.55 -2.95 -6.09
N ARG A 41 0.57 -1.67 -5.71
CA ARG A 41 0.47 -0.53 -6.62
C ARG A 41 1.84 -0.18 -7.23
N GLY A 42 1.83 0.52 -8.36
CA GLY A 42 3.05 0.91 -9.06
C GLY A 42 3.80 2.07 -8.39
N HIS A 43 5.09 2.18 -8.70
CA HIS A 43 5.89 3.38 -8.41
C HIS A 43 5.36 4.60 -9.19
N PRO A 44 5.55 5.83 -8.68
CA PRO A 44 5.25 7.02 -9.46
C PRO A 44 6.30 7.16 -10.58
N GLN A 45 5.90 7.73 -11.72
CA GLN A 45 6.84 8.02 -12.82
C GLN A 45 7.95 8.98 -12.37
N VAL A 46 7.62 9.93 -11.51
CA VAL A 46 8.55 10.88 -10.89
C VAL A 46 8.41 10.77 -9.38
N ARG A 47 9.52 10.56 -8.67
CA ARG A 47 9.53 10.60 -7.20
C ARG A 47 9.30 12.03 -6.73
N GLY A 48 8.34 12.21 -5.83
CA GLY A 48 8.08 13.47 -5.14
C GLY A 48 8.59 13.41 -3.71
N GLU A 49 8.74 14.58 -3.09
CA GLU A 49 9.00 14.70 -1.65
C GLU A 49 7.81 14.18 -0.82
N PRO A 50 8.04 13.67 0.40
CA PRO A 50 6.95 13.30 1.31
C PRO A 50 5.97 14.46 1.53
N PHE A 51 4.67 14.16 1.52
CA PHE A 51 3.63 15.18 1.60
C PHE A 51 2.63 14.97 2.75
N GLY A 52 2.30 16.06 3.43
CA GLY A 52 1.34 16.10 4.52
C GLY A 52 1.97 16.07 5.92
N ASP A 53 1.14 16.25 6.95
CA ASP A 53 1.57 16.10 8.34
C ASP A 53 0.50 15.42 9.19
N PHE A 54 0.80 14.20 9.60
CA PHE A 54 -0.02 13.35 10.45
C PHE A 54 0.38 13.45 11.93
N THR A 55 1.35 14.29 12.28
CA THR A 55 1.94 14.37 13.63
C THR A 55 1.67 15.66 14.39
N ALA A 56 1.45 16.80 13.73
CA ALA A 56 1.05 18.03 14.44
C ALA A 56 -0.24 17.83 15.26
N THR A 57 -1.20 17.10 14.70
CA THR A 57 -2.46 16.71 15.34
C THR A 57 -2.71 15.23 15.06
N PRO A 58 -2.08 14.31 15.82
CA PRO A 58 -2.15 12.91 15.50
C PRO A 58 -3.54 12.36 15.81
N ALA A 59 -4.09 11.58 14.87
CA ALA A 59 -5.38 10.95 15.07
C ALA A 59 -5.30 9.89 16.19
N THR A 60 -6.28 9.88 17.07
CA THR A 60 -6.37 8.93 18.20
C THR A 60 -7.25 7.72 17.88
N THR A 61 -7.93 7.73 16.73
CA THR A 61 -8.81 6.66 16.25
C THR A 61 -8.42 6.20 14.84
N ALA A 62 -8.73 4.95 14.51
CA ALA A 62 -8.49 4.41 13.17
C ALA A 62 -9.31 5.12 12.09
N LEU A 63 -10.54 5.54 12.42
CA LEU A 63 -11.39 6.30 11.50
C LEU A 63 -10.83 7.71 11.27
N GLY A 64 -10.46 8.42 12.34
CA GLY A 64 -9.88 9.75 12.22
C GLY A 64 -8.56 9.75 11.44
N LEU A 65 -7.74 8.70 11.59
CA LEU A 65 -6.54 8.53 10.76
C LEU A 65 -6.90 8.37 9.29
N LEU A 66 -7.89 7.52 8.97
CA LEU A 66 -8.33 7.30 7.60
C LEU A 66 -8.91 8.57 6.96
N GLU A 67 -9.71 9.34 7.71
CA GLU A 67 -10.26 10.63 7.27
C GLU A 67 -9.14 11.63 6.96
N LYS A 68 -8.16 11.75 7.87
CA LYS A 68 -6.99 12.61 7.67
C LYS A 68 -6.16 12.19 6.45
N ILE A 69 -5.99 10.88 6.22
CA ILE A 69 -5.31 10.38 5.01
C ILE A 69 -6.08 10.78 3.76
N ARG A 70 -7.40 10.60 3.73
CA ARG A 70 -8.23 10.95 2.57
C ARG A 70 -8.23 12.44 2.27
N SER A 71 -8.31 13.29 3.30
CA SER A 71 -8.23 14.74 3.11
C SER A 71 -6.86 15.16 2.58
N THR A 72 -5.77 14.60 3.13
CA THR A 72 -4.41 14.90 2.65
C THR A 72 -4.22 14.44 1.20
N LEU A 73 -4.77 13.28 0.81
CA LEU A 73 -4.74 12.81 -0.57
C LEU A 73 -5.50 13.75 -1.51
N ALA A 74 -6.66 14.26 -1.11
CA ALA A 74 -7.41 15.23 -1.92
C ALA A 74 -6.64 16.55 -2.11
N VAL A 75 -5.98 17.03 -1.06
CA VAL A 75 -5.12 18.24 -1.15
C VAL A 75 -3.89 17.97 -2.03
N ALA A 76 -3.26 16.80 -1.90
CA ALA A 76 -2.13 16.40 -2.73
C ALA A 76 -2.51 16.37 -4.22
N ASP A 77 -3.65 15.74 -4.55
CA ASP A 77 -4.16 15.63 -5.92
C ASP A 77 -4.43 17.01 -6.53
N ALA A 78 -5.08 17.92 -5.78
CA ALA A 78 -5.30 19.30 -6.21
C ALA A 78 -4.00 20.09 -6.44
N GLY A 79 -2.91 19.72 -5.75
CA GLY A 79 -1.57 20.28 -5.92
C GLY A 79 -0.68 19.56 -6.93
N GLY A 80 -1.19 18.55 -7.66
CA GLY A 80 -0.40 17.74 -8.59
C GLY A 80 0.62 16.82 -7.91
N VAL A 81 0.47 16.57 -6.61
CA VAL A 81 1.33 15.68 -5.83
C VAL A 81 0.79 14.26 -5.89
N ASN A 82 1.66 13.30 -6.21
CA ASN A 82 1.25 11.91 -6.31
C ASN A 82 0.89 11.32 -4.93
N TRP A 83 0.03 10.29 -4.92
CA TRP A 83 -0.40 9.65 -3.67
C TRP A 83 0.76 8.96 -2.94
N GLN A 84 1.81 8.57 -3.66
CA GLN A 84 2.99 7.90 -3.10
C GLN A 84 3.72 8.79 -2.09
N SER A 85 3.86 10.09 -2.39
CA SER A 85 4.40 11.09 -1.47
C SER A 85 3.64 11.14 -0.14
N VAL A 86 2.31 11.01 -0.16
CA VAL A 86 1.48 10.96 1.07
C VAL A 86 1.76 9.69 1.86
N PHE A 87 1.87 8.54 1.18
CA PHE A 87 2.19 7.27 1.84
C PHE A 87 3.63 7.21 2.36
N ASP A 88 4.56 7.86 1.68
CA ASP A 88 5.94 7.97 2.15
C ASP A 88 5.99 8.78 3.45
N GLN A 89 5.22 9.86 3.54
CA GLN A 89 5.09 10.62 4.77
C GLN A 89 4.42 9.83 5.89
N LEU A 90 3.34 9.10 5.61
CA LEU A 90 2.71 8.20 6.59
C LEU A 90 3.70 7.18 7.14
N ARG A 91 4.60 6.66 6.30
CA ARG A 91 5.63 5.71 6.71
C ARG A 91 6.69 6.38 7.59
N LEU A 92 7.16 7.57 7.22
CA LEU A 92 8.14 8.34 8.00
C LEU A 92 7.59 8.69 9.39
N GLN A 93 6.33 9.10 9.46
CA GLN A 93 5.65 9.51 10.69
C GLN A 93 5.00 8.34 11.45
N GLY A 94 5.12 7.12 10.94
CA GLY A 94 4.46 5.91 11.45
C GLY A 94 4.61 5.68 12.96
N PRO A 95 5.81 5.80 13.56
CA PRO A 95 5.99 5.60 15.00
C PRO A 95 5.15 6.56 15.87
N VAL A 96 5.03 7.83 15.47
CA VAL A 96 4.25 8.84 16.19
C VAL A 96 2.76 8.58 16.02
N ILE A 97 2.32 8.31 14.78
CA ILE A 97 0.93 7.96 14.48
C ILE A 97 0.51 6.73 15.29
N TRP A 98 1.33 5.68 15.29
CA TRP A 98 1.05 4.43 16.01
C TRP A 98 0.94 4.66 17.52
N SER A 99 1.88 5.44 18.08
CA SER A 99 1.91 5.78 19.50
C SER A 99 0.66 6.53 19.96
N ALA A 100 0.09 7.40 19.11
CA ALA A 100 -1.11 8.18 19.42
C ALA A 100 -2.43 7.38 19.40
N LEU A 101 -2.47 6.23 18.74
CA LEU A 101 -3.66 5.38 18.69
C LEU A 101 -3.83 4.58 20.00
N LYS A 102 -5.07 4.55 20.51
CA LYS A 102 -5.46 3.62 21.60
C LYS A 102 -5.34 2.17 21.14
N GLU A 103 -5.17 1.23 22.07
CA GLU A 103 -4.92 -0.18 21.78
C GLU A 103 -6.04 -0.85 20.94
N ASP A 104 -7.30 -0.57 21.28
CA ASP A 104 -8.48 -1.02 20.54
C ASP A 104 -8.47 -0.49 19.09
N GLN A 105 -8.01 0.76 18.93
CA GLN A 105 -7.89 1.41 17.62
C GLN A 105 -6.73 0.86 16.81
N ARG A 106 -5.59 0.52 17.43
CA ARG A 106 -4.48 -0.20 16.77
C ARG A 106 -4.95 -1.55 16.24
N THR A 107 -5.68 -2.30 17.06
CA THR A 107 -6.28 -3.59 16.66
C THR A 107 -7.25 -3.42 15.49
N ARG A 108 -8.13 -2.42 15.56
CA ARG A 108 -9.07 -2.09 14.49
C ARG A 108 -8.36 -1.69 13.20
N LEU A 109 -7.30 -0.88 13.29
CA LEU A 109 -6.49 -0.43 12.17
C LEU A 109 -5.85 -1.63 11.46
N VAL A 110 -5.17 -2.51 12.19
CA VAL A 110 -4.55 -3.71 11.63
C VAL A 110 -5.59 -4.62 11.00
N ARG A 111 -6.70 -4.91 11.71
CA ARG A 111 -7.73 -5.82 11.21
C ARG A 111 -8.41 -5.33 9.94
N ARG A 112 -8.63 -4.01 9.80
CA ARG A 112 -9.44 -3.44 8.72
C ARG A 112 -8.62 -2.84 7.57
N LEU A 113 -7.49 -2.21 7.89
CA LEU A 113 -6.75 -1.38 6.94
C LEU A 113 -5.41 -1.99 6.52
N ARG A 114 -4.93 -3.06 7.18
CA ARG A 114 -3.62 -3.65 6.87
C ARG A 114 -3.47 -4.08 5.41
N ALA A 115 -4.49 -4.74 4.86
CA ALA A 115 -4.45 -5.19 3.46
C ALA A 115 -4.32 -4.00 2.48
N PHE A 116 -5.02 -2.90 2.77
CA PHE A 116 -4.93 -1.68 1.98
C PHE A 116 -3.58 -0.98 2.18
N TRP A 117 -3.07 -0.92 3.41
CA TRP A 117 -1.75 -0.37 3.68
C TRP A 117 -0.66 -1.12 2.90
N ASP A 118 -0.65 -2.46 2.98
CA ASP A 118 0.37 -3.28 2.35
C ASP A 118 0.43 -3.07 0.83
N VAL A 119 -0.73 -3.00 0.15
CA VAL A 119 -0.75 -2.83 -1.32
C VAL A 119 -0.29 -1.44 -1.78
N HIS A 120 -0.32 -0.44 -0.91
CA HIS A 120 0.16 0.92 -1.22
C HIS A 120 1.62 1.13 -0.78
N ARG A 121 2.06 0.47 0.30
CA ARG A 121 3.44 0.54 0.79
C ARG A 121 4.40 -0.29 -0.06
N PHE A 122 3.97 -1.47 -0.48
CA PHE A 122 4.77 -2.37 -1.29
C PHE A 122 4.52 -2.01 -2.74
N ARG A 123 5.55 -1.44 -3.39
CA ARG A 123 5.45 -0.92 -4.75
C ARG A 123 6.22 -1.82 -5.70
N ILE A 124 5.61 -2.14 -6.83
CA ILE A 124 6.24 -2.91 -7.92
C ILE A 124 6.72 -1.90 -8.98
N ALA A 125 7.89 -2.14 -9.56
CA ALA A 125 8.46 -1.34 -10.65
C ALA A 125 8.04 -1.92 -12.01
#